data_AF-A0AAF3EN94-F1
#
_entry.id   AF-A0AAF3EN94-F1
#
_cell.length_a   1.000
_cell.length_b   1.000
_cell.length_c   1.000
_cell.angle_alpha   90.00
_cell.angle_beta   90.00
_cell.angle_gamma   90.00
#
_symmetry.space_group_name_H-M   'P 1'
#
loop_
_entity.id
_entity.type
_entity.pdbx_description
1 polymer ?
#
loop_
_entity_poly.entity_id
_entity_poly.type
_entity_poly.pdbx_seq_one_letter_code
_entity_poly.pdbx_strand_id
1 'polypeptide(L)'
;MLQRSRSDADFSKRTLSEDAQMERLSDSGLNYGRDDGPMDHLDVMNSDRSRASTDEIHEKHDYEDSCASSGVSASSATSVMSVAGDEAIRRLEEELKMTRLALLEKEERCSRLSSMQTTVDTEVHELTEKLFQEAYKMVNLAEERKEKAEKLLKESRMKANVLQAEVEALKLLVSTPGAGGQHHTNHTSGKGKPSVFSKLLNNSSTPSHHKKSWQNDGNVPMSKKSQSLPTTIREQQERAIDEAENTEEIDPVFYREFVEWRDAGHPLSWPSDSSSTPTTSNAPSQNNNNFICRIQREEVDPCMSFDNTELATSLITAIRGNCIEIEPVNEEKPSVRNCALTAVPRFCPFRARASPDDEWHFISVLSRNRIAAVCDFHTYLRYVSLGIVRSGIRDTYFDVIALRKNMALARLGLGFIPKTTDQRNC
;
A
#
# COMPACT_ATOMS: atom_id res chain seq x y z
N MET A 1 -63.17 15.26 9.97
CA MET A 1 -62.43 14.41 9.01
C MET A 1 -60.95 14.50 9.35
N LEU A 2 -60.36 13.41 9.84
CA LEU A 2 -59.00 12.93 9.51
C LEU A 2 -58.66 11.78 10.44
N GLN A 3 -58.52 10.60 9.85
CA GLN A 3 -58.27 9.31 10.48
C GLN A 3 -56.80 9.14 10.84
N ARG A 4 -56.58 8.38 11.91
CA ARG A 4 -55.34 7.73 12.32
C ARG A 4 -54.93 6.59 11.37
N SER A 5 -53.62 6.29 11.42
CA SER A 5 -52.98 4.96 11.49
C SER A 5 -52.28 4.37 10.26
N ARG A 6 -51.08 3.81 10.56
CA ARG A 6 -50.28 2.76 9.89
C ARG A 6 -49.03 3.21 9.11
N SER A 7 -47.86 3.05 9.73
CA SER A 7 -46.60 2.68 9.05
C SER A 7 -45.50 2.35 10.09
N ASP A 8 -45.63 1.19 10.74
CA ASP A 8 -44.59 0.60 11.61
C ASP A 8 -44.45 -0.92 11.36
N ALA A 9 -44.60 -1.35 10.10
CA ALA A 9 -44.67 -2.78 9.76
C ALA A 9 -43.75 -3.23 8.60
N ASP A 10 -42.81 -2.39 8.15
CA ASP A 10 -41.98 -2.73 6.97
C ASP A 10 -40.47 -2.84 7.23
N PHE A 11 -40.01 -2.68 8.48
CA PHE A 11 -38.59 -2.83 8.82
C PHE A 11 -38.22 -4.24 9.32
N SER A 12 -39.19 -5.06 9.73
CA SER A 12 -38.95 -6.42 10.27
C SER A 12 -38.96 -7.56 9.24
N LYS A 13 -39.03 -7.28 7.93
CA LYS A 13 -39.10 -8.33 6.90
C LYS A 13 -37.86 -8.47 6.01
N ARG A 14 -36.79 -7.68 6.23
CA ARG A 14 -35.52 -7.84 5.51
C ARG A 14 -34.44 -8.60 6.27
N THR A 15 -34.63 -8.86 7.56
CA THR A 15 -33.63 -9.56 8.40
C THR A 15 -33.89 -11.05 8.57
N LEU A 16 -34.83 -11.64 7.83
CA LEU A 16 -35.18 -13.07 7.91
C LEU A 16 -34.89 -13.87 6.63
N SER A 17 -34.11 -13.31 5.69
CA SER A 17 -33.72 -14.01 4.46
C SER A 17 -32.23 -14.40 4.40
N GLU A 18 -31.40 -13.96 5.35
CA GLU A 18 -29.96 -14.22 5.34
C GLU A 18 -29.56 -15.42 6.23
N ASP A 19 -30.40 -15.82 7.18
CA ASP A 19 -30.16 -17.00 8.03
C ASP A 19 -30.46 -18.34 7.32
N ALA A 20 -30.98 -18.32 6.09
CA ALA A 20 -31.30 -19.53 5.31
C ALA A 20 -30.19 -19.96 4.33
N GLN A 21 -29.07 -19.22 4.24
CA GLN A 21 -27.93 -19.58 3.38
C GLN A 21 -26.73 -20.18 4.14
N MET A 22 -26.80 -20.26 5.47
CA MET A 22 -25.75 -20.86 6.31
C MET A 22 -26.01 -22.33 6.69
N GLU A 23 -26.83 -23.07 5.92
CA GLU A 23 -27.11 -24.49 6.18
C GLU A 23 -27.19 -25.35 4.90
N ARG A 24 -26.40 -25.01 3.86
CA ARG A 24 -26.33 -25.80 2.61
C ARG A 24 -24.93 -25.92 1.99
N LEU A 25 -23.91 -26.15 2.82
CA LEU A 25 -22.59 -26.63 2.35
C LEU A 25 -22.00 -27.71 3.28
N SER A 26 -22.84 -28.64 3.74
CA SER A 26 -22.42 -29.88 4.40
C SER A 26 -23.00 -31.09 3.69
N ASP A 27 -22.80 -31.22 2.37
CA ASP A 27 -22.88 -32.53 1.72
C ASP A 27 -22.20 -32.52 0.34
N SER A 28 -20.92 -32.93 0.31
CA SER A 28 -20.28 -33.56 -0.85
C SER A 28 -18.88 -33.99 -0.43
N GLY A 29 -18.80 -35.20 0.12
CA GLY A 29 -17.53 -35.85 0.37
C GLY A 29 -16.75 -36.08 -0.93
N LEU A 30 -15.47 -35.71 -0.92
CA LEU A 30 -14.44 -36.40 -1.69
C LEU A 30 -13.24 -36.69 -0.79
N ASN A 31 -13.03 -37.98 -0.68
CA ASN A 31 -12.04 -38.75 0.06
C ASN A 31 -10.60 -38.45 -0.42
N TYR A 32 -9.69 -38.09 0.48
CA TYR A 32 -8.26 -38.32 0.31
C TYR A 32 -7.69 -38.96 1.57
N GLY A 33 -6.94 -40.04 1.35
CA GLY A 33 -6.54 -41.02 2.35
C GLY A 33 -5.50 -40.53 3.34
N ARG A 34 -5.54 -41.22 4.49
CA ARG A 34 -4.54 -41.30 5.55
C ARG A 34 -3.12 -41.50 5.02
N ASP A 35 -2.19 -40.76 5.61
CA ASP A 35 -0.91 -41.30 6.04
C ASP A 35 -0.65 -40.83 7.48
N ASP A 36 -0.54 -41.79 8.38
CA ASP A 36 -0.29 -41.66 9.83
C ASP A 36 1.22 -41.65 10.10
N GLY A 37 1.72 -40.67 10.87
CA GLY A 37 3.08 -40.65 11.42
C GLY A 37 3.28 -39.46 12.40
N PRO A 38 4.03 -39.62 13.51
CA PRO A 38 3.58 -39.12 14.83
C PRO A 38 4.07 -37.71 15.19
N MET A 39 3.19 -36.98 15.90
CA MET A 39 3.51 -35.75 16.64
C MET A 39 4.23 -36.10 17.94
N ASP A 40 5.43 -35.55 18.11
CA ASP A 40 6.16 -35.60 19.38
C ASP A 40 5.60 -34.59 20.39
N HIS A 41 5.49 -35.11 21.60
CA HIS A 41 5.04 -34.53 22.86
C HIS A 41 5.99 -33.40 23.32
N LEU A 42 5.46 -32.22 23.66
CA LEU A 42 6.15 -31.31 24.58
C LEU A 42 5.13 -30.70 25.54
N ASP A 43 5.35 -31.03 26.80
CA ASP A 43 4.47 -30.82 27.94
C ASP A 43 4.18 -29.35 28.24
N VAL A 44 2.92 -29.11 28.54
CA VAL A 44 2.41 -27.91 29.23
C VAL A 44 2.70 -28.07 30.72
N MET A 45 3.43 -27.12 31.30
CA MET A 45 3.35 -26.81 32.73
C MET A 45 3.17 -25.30 32.94
N ASN A 46 2.05 -24.99 33.59
CA ASN A 46 1.61 -23.71 34.16
C ASN A 46 2.69 -23.02 35.03
N SER A 47 2.71 -21.69 35.06
CA SER A 47 1.95 -20.87 36.04
C SER A 47 2.51 -19.45 36.14
N ASP A 48 1.59 -18.48 36.23
CA ASP A 48 1.70 -17.22 36.97
C ASP A 48 2.91 -16.30 36.77
N ARG A 49 2.69 -15.16 36.10
CA ARG A 49 3.38 -13.91 36.49
C ARG A 49 2.61 -12.64 36.08
N SER A 50 1.58 -12.34 36.86
CA SER A 50 1.26 -10.95 37.18
C SER A 50 2.42 -10.37 38.00
N ARG A 51 3.16 -9.39 37.45
CA ARG A 51 4.08 -8.56 38.23
C ARG A 51 4.23 -7.21 37.54
N ALA A 52 3.24 -6.34 37.80
CA ALA A 52 3.42 -4.91 37.63
C ALA A 52 4.47 -4.45 38.66
N SER A 53 5.48 -3.76 38.15
CA SER A 53 6.59 -3.17 38.89
C SER A 53 6.07 -2.10 39.84
N THR A 54 6.18 -2.33 41.14
CA THR A 54 6.10 -1.28 42.16
C THR A 54 7.52 -0.97 42.59
N ASP A 55 8.00 0.23 42.26
CA ASP A 55 9.26 0.77 42.77
C ASP A 55 9.20 0.81 44.31
N GLU A 56 10.10 0.05 44.94
CA GLU A 56 10.36 0.10 46.37
C GLU A 56 11.09 1.42 46.70
N ILE A 57 10.38 2.37 47.33
CA ILE A 57 11.02 3.46 48.06
C ILE A 57 11.47 2.91 49.41
N HIS A 58 12.79 2.82 49.56
CA HIS A 58 13.48 2.42 50.78
C HIS A 58 13.44 3.58 51.78
N GLU A 59 12.48 3.57 52.71
CA GLU A 59 12.47 4.48 53.86
C GLU A 59 12.78 3.67 55.14
N LYS A 60 14.01 3.84 55.64
CA LYS A 60 14.43 3.31 56.93
C LYS A 60 13.76 4.09 58.04
N HIS A 61 12.96 3.41 58.85
CA HIS A 61 12.60 3.86 60.19
C HIS A 61 13.03 2.81 61.20
N ASP A 62 14.11 3.12 61.93
CA ASP A 62 14.53 2.40 63.11
C ASP A 62 13.52 2.67 64.24
N TYR A 63 12.80 1.63 64.66
CA TYR A 63 12.01 1.62 65.89
C TYR A 63 12.82 0.85 66.94
N GLU A 64 13.48 1.56 67.85
CA GLU A 64 13.98 0.96 69.09
C GLU A 64 12.90 1.04 70.16
N ASP A 65 12.42 -0.13 70.57
CA ASP A 65 11.58 -0.35 71.75
C ASP A 65 12.50 -0.61 72.95
N SER A 66 12.37 0.18 74.01
CA SER A 66 12.93 -0.15 75.32
C SER A 66 12.09 0.46 76.43
N CYS A 67 11.20 -0.39 76.95
CA CYS A 67 10.61 -0.33 78.26
C CYS A 67 11.71 -0.38 79.35
N ALA A 68 11.85 0.70 80.12
CA ALA A 68 12.48 0.65 81.44
C ALA A 68 11.58 1.36 82.46
N SER A 69 11.02 0.54 83.35
CA SER A 69 10.23 0.93 84.52
C SER A 69 11.06 1.79 85.48
N SER A 70 10.48 2.89 85.95
CA SER A 70 10.77 3.47 87.27
C SER A 70 9.57 4.29 87.73
N GLY A 71 8.88 3.79 88.75
CA GLY A 71 7.72 4.45 89.34
C GLY A 71 8.11 5.69 90.13
N VAL A 72 7.37 6.79 89.93
CA VAL A 72 7.18 7.84 90.92
C VAL A 72 5.79 8.49 90.77
N SER A 73 5.06 8.49 91.88
CA SER A 73 4.08 9.50 92.32
C SER A 73 2.93 9.87 91.37
N ALA A 74 1.79 9.23 91.61
CA ALA A 74 0.47 9.69 91.22
C ALA A 74 0.16 11.04 91.89
N SER A 75 0.05 12.12 91.11
CA SER A 75 -0.82 13.30 91.35
C SER A 75 -0.71 14.42 90.28
N SER A 76 0.10 14.26 89.22
CA SER A 76 0.12 15.22 88.09
C SER A 76 0.09 14.56 86.69
N ALA A 77 -0.10 13.24 86.62
CA ALA A 77 0.02 12.46 85.38
C ALA A 77 -1.15 12.66 84.38
N THR A 78 -2.31 13.16 84.82
CA THR A 78 -3.50 13.28 83.95
C THR A 78 -3.34 14.37 82.88
N SER A 79 -2.60 15.45 83.16
CA SER A 79 -2.41 16.54 82.20
C SER A 79 -1.28 16.28 81.20
N VAL A 80 -0.26 15.48 81.56
CA VAL A 80 0.92 15.26 80.71
C VAL A 80 0.69 14.10 79.73
N MET A 81 -0.10 13.09 80.13
CA MET A 81 -0.53 11.99 79.25
C MET A 81 -1.56 12.46 78.20
N SER A 82 -2.42 13.43 78.54
CA SER A 82 -3.33 14.08 77.57
C SER A 82 -2.53 14.77 76.47
N VAL A 83 -1.56 15.63 76.84
CA VAL A 83 -0.77 16.41 75.87
C VAL A 83 0.07 15.51 74.94
N ALA A 84 0.60 14.39 75.45
CA ALA A 84 1.31 13.41 74.62
C ALA A 84 0.37 12.64 73.67
N GLY A 85 -0.83 12.30 74.12
CA GLY A 85 -1.87 11.68 73.28
C GLY A 85 -2.38 12.66 72.21
N ASP A 86 -2.59 13.92 72.57
CA ASP A 86 -3.08 14.97 71.69
C ASP A 86 -2.06 15.29 70.57
N GLU A 87 -0.76 15.30 70.88
CA GLU A 87 0.29 15.47 69.87
C GLU A 87 0.44 14.25 68.95
N ALA A 88 0.23 13.02 69.46
CA ALA A 88 0.21 11.81 68.63
C ALA A 88 -1.00 11.77 67.70
N ILE A 89 -2.18 12.16 68.19
CA ILE A 89 -3.40 12.30 67.39
C ILE A 89 -3.19 13.34 66.29
N ARG A 90 -2.61 14.50 66.62
CA ARG A 90 -2.34 15.57 65.65
C ARG A 90 -1.37 15.12 64.53
N ARG A 91 -0.36 14.31 64.84
CA ARG A 91 0.56 13.75 63.84
C ARG A 91 -0.15 12.76 62.92
N LEU A 92 -0.93 11.84 63.49
CA LEU A 92 -1.72 10.88 62.71
C LEU A 92 -2.74 11.57 61.81
N GLU A 93 -3.36 12.66 62.27
CA GLU A 93 -4.28 13.48 61.47
C GLU A 93 -3.58 14.15 60.28
N GLU A 94 -2.37 14.69 60.49
CA GLU A 94 -1.59 15.29 59.41
C GLU A 94 -1.08 14.24 58.42
N GLU A 95 -0.57 13.09 58.89
CA GLU A 95 -0.16 11.97 58.04
C GLU A 95 -1.33 11.42 57.21
N LEU A 96 -2.50 11.28 57.81
CA LEU A 96 -3.72 10.86 57.13
C LEU A 96 -4.17 11.88 56.09
N LYS A 97 -4.04 13.17 56.37
CA LYS A 97 -4.30 14.24 55.40
C LYS A 97 -3.32 14.21 54.22
N MET A 98 -2.03 14.05 54.49
CA MET A 98 -0.99 13.94 53.46
C MET A 98 -1.20 12.70 52.58
N THR A 99 -1.54 11.57 53.19
CA THR A 99 -1.85 10.33 52.48
C THR A 99 -3.08 10.48 51.58
N ARG A 100 -4.13 11.17 52.06
CA ARG A 100 -5.33 11.48 51.26
C ARG A 100 -5.00 12.35 50.04
N LEU A 101 -4.15 13.36 50.19
CA LEU A 101 -3.73 14.20 49.06
C LEU A 101 -2.93 13.40 48.03
N ALA A 102 -1.98 12.57 48.48
CA ALA A 102 -1.22 11.70 47.59
C ALA A 102 -2.12 10.66 46.87
N LEU A 103 -3.16 10.17 47.54
CA LEU A 103 -4.13 9.26 46.94
C LEU A 103 -4.92 9.96 45.82
N LEU A 104 -5.42 11.18 46.07
CA LEU A 104 -6.13 11.97 45.05
C LEU A 104 -5.26 12.23 43.82
N GLU A 105 -3.99 12.56 44.04
CA GLU A 105 -3.02 12.79 42.95
C GLU A 105 -2.75 11.51 42.14
N LYS A 106 -2.78 10.35 42.78
CA LYS A 106 -2.70 9.05 42.10
C LYS A 106 -3.99 8.70 41.37
N GLU A 107 -5.16 8.99 41.94
CA GLU A 107 -6.47 8.81 41.30
C GLU A 107 -6.57 9.64 40.01
N GLU A 108 -6.08 10.87 40.01
CA GLU A 108 -6.03 11.72 38.80
C GLU A 108 -5.12 11.11 37.72
N ARG A 109 -3.93 10.64 38.10
CA ARG A 109 -3.02 9.95 37.16
C ARG A 109 -3.65 8.67 36.60
N CYS A 110 -4.30 7.87 37.44
CA CYS A 110 -5.01 6.66 37.02
C CYS A 110 -6.16 6.99 36.07
N SER A 111 -6.92 8.06 36.34
CA SER A 111 -7.99 8.55 35.46
C SER A 111 -7.44 8.94 34.08
N ARG A 112 -6.32 9.68 34.05
CA ARG A 112 -5.66 10.06 32.79
C ARG A 112 -5.16 8.84 32.00
N LEU A 113 -4.53 7.88 32.67
CA LEU A 113 -4.08 6.64 32.04
C LEU A 113 -5.25 5.81 31.50
N SER A 114 -6.35 5.72 32.25
CA SER A 114 -7.57 5.05 31.81
C SER A 114 -8.16 5.71 30.56
N SER A 115 -8.20 7.04 30.52
CA SER A 115 -8.62 7.77 29.31
C SER A 115 -7.73 7.46 28.11
N MET A 116 -6.40 7.49 28.27
CA MET A 116 -5.47 7.16 27.19
C MET A 116 -5.65 5.73 26.70
N GLN A 117 -5.85 4.78 27.62
CA GLN A 117 -6.13 3.39 27.28
C GLN A 117 -7.40 3.28 26.42
N THR A 118 -8.51 3.91 26.84
CA THR A 118 -9.76 3.87 26.06
C THR A 118 -9.62 4.47 24.67
N THR A 119 -8.82 5.52 24.50
CA THR A 119 -8.53 6.12 23.19
C THR A 119 -7.77 5.14 22.30
N VAL A 120 -6.68 4.54 22.81
CA VAL A 120 -5.89 3.57 22.07
C VAL A 120 -6.72 2.33 21.70
N ASP A 121 -7.54 1.83 22.63
CA ASP A 121 -8.43 0.69 22.38
C ASP A 121 -9.44 1.01 21.25
N THR A 122 -9.93 2.25 21.20
CA THR A 122 -10.84 2.71 20.14
C THR A 122 -10.11 2.79 18.79
N GLU A 123 -8.91 3.37 18.75
CA GLU A 123 -8.10 3.48 17.53
C GLU A 123 -7.72 2.10 16.97
N VAL A 124 -7.35 1.16 17.85
CA VAL A 124 -7.07 -0.24 17.49
C VAL A 124 -8.32 -0.90 16.91
N HIS A 125 -9.48 -0.67 17.51
CA HIS A 125 -10.75 -1.20 17.00
C HIS A 125 -11.08 -0.65 15.61
N GLU A 126 -10.99 0.66 15.41
CA GLU A 126 -11.25 1.30 14.12
C GLU A 126 -10.27 0.84 13.02
N LEU A 127 -8.99 0.69 13.35
CA LEU A 127 -7.99 0.18 12.41
C LEU A 127 -8.29 -1.28 12.04
N THR A 128 -8.67 -2.08 13.03
CA THR A 128 -9.04 -3.49 12.82
C THR A 128 -10.26 -3.58 11.91
N GLU A 129 -11.27 -2.73 12.11
CA GLU A 129 -12.44 -2.67 11.23
C GLU A 129 -12.06 -2.32 9.79
N LYS A 130 -11.23 -1.29 9.59
CA LYS A 130 -10.76 -0.89 8.25
C LYS A 130 -9.95 -2.00 7.57
N LEU A 131 -9.14 -2.73 8.31
CA LEU A 131 -8.36 -3.85 7.78
C LEU A 131 -9.26 -4.99 7.31
N PHE A 132 -10.32 -5.32 8.07
CA PHE A 132 -11.31 -6.31 7.64
C PHE A 132 -12.12 -5.84 6.43
N GLN A 133 -12.50 -4.57 6.37
CA GLN A 133 -13.20 -4.01 5.21
C GLN A 133 -12.34 -4.09 3.93
N GLU A 134 -11.06 -3.74 4.01
CA GLU A 134 -10.18 -3.81 2.85
C GLU A 134 -9.87 -5.26 2.46
N ALA A 135 -9.69 -6.17 3.43
CA ALA A 135 -9.55 -7.60 3.17
C ALA A 135 -10.78 -8.16 2.44
N TYR A 136 -11.98 -7.86 2.92
CA TYR A 136 -13.24 -8.29 2.30
C TYR A 136 -13.38 -7.76 0.87
N LYS A 137 -13.05 -6.49 0.66
CA LYS A 137 -13.03 -5.87 -0.66
C LYS A 137 -12.03 -6.55 -1.61
N MET A 138 -10.82 -6.85 -1.16
CA MET A 138 -9.82 -7.55 -1.97
C MET A 138 -10.28 -8.95 -2.36
N VAL A 139 -10.89 -9.70 -1.43
CA VAL A 139 -11.45 -11.03 -1.70
C VAL A 139 -12.55 -10.96 -2.74
N ASN A 140 -13.52 -10.04 -2.59
CA ASN A 140 -14.60 -9.88 -3.56
C ASN A 140 -14.10 -9.48 -4.95
N LEU A 141 -13.10 -8.59 -5.02
CA LEU A 141 -12.46 -8.23 -6.30
C LEU A 141 -11.76 -9.43 -6.95
N ALA A 142 -11.18 -10.34 -6.15
CA ALA A 142 -10.58 -11.56 -6.67
C ALA A 142 -11.65 -12.56 -7.15
N GLU A 143 -12.76 -12.70 -6.41
CA GLU A 143 -13.89 -13.55 -6.81
C GLU A 143 -14.55 -13.05 -8.10
N GLU A 144 -14.80 -11.76 -8.23
CA GLU A 144 -15.37 -11.18 -9.46
C GLU A 144 -14.45 -11.43 -10.67
N ARG A 145 -13.14 -11.25 -10.50
CA ARG A 145 -12.16 -11.57 -11.56
C ARG A 145 -12.16 -13.06 -11.90
N LYS A 146 -12.24 -13.94 -10.90
CA LYS A 146 -12.32 -15.38 -11.09
C LYS A 146 -13.59 -15.76 -11.86
N GLU A 147 -14.75 -15.24 -11.47
CA GLU A 147 -16.01 -15.49 -12.17
C GLU A 147 -15.94 -15.06 -13.64
N LYS A 148 -15.37 -13.86 -13.90
CA LYS A 148 -15.17 -13.38 -15.26
C LYS A 148 -14.24 -14.29 -16.07
N ALA A 149 -13.14 -14.76 -15.48
CA ALA A 149 -12.20 -15.66 -16.13
C ALA A 149 -12.83 -17.04 -16.43
N GLU A 150 -13.58 -17.61 -15.48
CA GLU A 150 -14.27 -18.88 -15.65
C GLU A 150 -15.34 -18.81 -16.74
N LYS A 151 -16.08 -17.69 -16.82
CA LYS A 151 -17.04 -17.46 -17.90
C LYS A 151 -16.35 -17.43 -19.26
N LEU A 152 -15.25 -16.69 -19.40
CA LEU A 152 -14.49 -16.61 -20.64
C LEU A 152 -13.88 -17.98 -21.03
N LEU A 153 -13.39 -18.74 -20.04
CA LEU A 153 -12.88 -20.09 -20.26
C LEU A 153 -13.98 -21.00 -20.80
N LYS A 154 -15.19 -20.95 -20.23
CA LYS A 154 -16.34 -21.72 -20.69
C LYS A 154 -16.71 -21.37 -22.13
N GLU A 155 -16.74 -20.08 -22.46
CA GLU A 155 -17.00 -19.61 -23.84
C GLU A 155 -15.94 -20.08 -24.84
N SER A 156 -14.66 -19.99 -24.47
CA SER A 156 -13.55 -20.48 -25.29
C SER A 156 -13.62 -22.00 -25.50
N ARG A 157 -13.91 -22.76 -24.43
CA ARG A 157 -14.06 -24.21 -24.48
C ARG A 157 -15.21 -24.63 -25.39
N MET A 158 -16.34 -23.91 -25.35
CA MET A 158 -17.45 -24.14 -26.28
C MET A 158 -17.04 -23.90 -27.74
N LYS A 159 -16.29 -22.83 -28.03
CA LYS A 159 -15.76 -22.57 -29.38
C LYS A 159 -14.80 -23.66 -29.85
N ALA A 160 -13.90 -24.11 -28.98
CA ALA A 160 -12.97 -25.20 -29.29
C ALA A 160 -13.71 -26.50 -29.62
N ASN A 161 -14.77 -26.84 -28.87
CA ASN A 161 -15.59 -28.01 -29.15
C ASN A 161 -16.30 -27.94 -30.51
N VAL A 162 -16.82 -26.76 -30.89
CA VAL A 162 -17.46 -26.56 -32.20
C VAL A 162 -16.43 -26.73 -33.32
N LEU A 163 -15.27 -26.08 -33.21
CA LEU A 163 -14.20 -26.21 -34.20
C LEU A 163 -13.68 -27.64 -34.30
N GLN A 164 -13.56 -28.35 -33.19
CA GLN A 164 -13.17 -29.76 -33.18
C GLN A 164 -14.18 -30.62 -33.95
N ALA A 165 -15.48 -30.40 -33.76
CA ALA A 165 -16.53 -31.11 -34.48
C ALA A 165 -16.52 -30.78 -35.98
N GLU A 166 -16.28 -29.52 -36.35
CA GLU A 166 -16.12 -29.11 -37.75
C GLU A 166 -14.91 -29.80 -38.41
N VAL A 167 -13.77 -29.84 -37.72
CA VAL A 167 -12.56 -30.52 -38.20
C VAL A 167 -12.80 -32.02 -38.36
N GLU A 168 -13.48 -32.65 -37.41
CA GLU A 168 -13.82 -34.07 -37.48
C GLU A 168 -14.75 -34.37 -38.68
N ALA A 169 -15.75 -33.53 -38.91
CA ALA A 169 -16.64 -33.64 -40.08
C ALA A 169 -15.88 -33.46 -41.41
N LEU A 170 -14.99 -32.46 -41.48
CA LEU A 170 -14.13 -32.25 -42.66
C LEU A 170 -13.18 -33.43 -42.88
N LYS A 171 -12.61 -33.99 -41.81
CA LYS A 171 -11.74 -35.16 -41.89
C LYS A 171 -12.50 -36.38 -42.41
N LEU A 172 -13.76 -36.58 -42.02
CA LEU A 172 -14.61 -37.64 -42.56
C LEU A 172 -14.86 -37.46 -44.06
N LEU A 173 -15.17 -36.23 -44.50
CA LEU A 173 -15.38 -35.92 -45.93
C LEU A 173 -14.11 -36.16 -46.76
N VAL A 174 -12.95 -35.76 -46.26
CA VAL A 174 -11.66 -35.93 -46.96
C VAL A 174 -11.19 -37.40 -46.93
N SER A 175 -11.45 -38.11 -45.84
CA SER A 175 -11.01 -39.51 -45.68
C SER A 175 -11.93 -40.53 -46.34
N THR A 176 -13.05 -40.11 -46.95
CA THR A 176 -13.94 -41.00 -47.72
C THR A 176 -13.30 -41.26 -49.10
N PRO A 177 -12.70 -42.43 -49.36
CA PRO A 177 -12.03 -42.70 -50.62
C PRO A 177 -13.08 -43.21 -51.61
N GLY A 178 -13.48 -42.39 -52.58
CA GLY A 178 -14.37 -42.89 -53.65
C GLY A 178 -15.17 -41.86 -54.43
N ALA A 179 -14.56 -40.81 -54.96
CA ALA A 179 -15.14 -40.06 -56.08
C ALA A 179 -14.06 -39.29 -56.85
N GLY A 180 -13.22 -40.00 -57.62
CA GLY A 180 -12.29 -39.35 -58.52
C GLY A 180 -11.58 -40.32 -59.46
N GLY A 181 -12.15 -40.49 -60.66
CA GLY A 181 -11.35 -40.76 -61.87
C GLY A 181 -11.74 -41.99 -62.70
N GLN A 182 -12.66 -41.80 -63.66
CA GLN A 182 -12.53 -42.48 -64.95
C GLN A 182 -13.00 -41.57 -66.09
N HIS A 183 -12.07 -41.26 -66.98
CA HIS A 183 -12.32 -40.69 -68.30
C HIS A 183 -13.30 -41.59 -69.06
N HIS A 184 -14.30 -41.04 -69.75
CA HIS A 184 -14.71 -41.47 -71.08
C HIS A 184 -15.64 -40.43 -71.74
N THR A 185 -15.42 -40.25 -73.03
CA THR A 185 -16.15 -39.42 -73.99
C THR A 185 -17.63 -39.83 -74.11
N ASN A 186 -18.53 -38.85 -74.22
CA ASN A 186 -19.60 -38.72 -75.23
C ASN A 186 -20.87 -38.04 -74.69
N HIS A 187 -21.45 -37.26 -75.59
CA HIS A 187 -22.80 -36.71 -75.66
C HIS A 187 -23.87 -37.36 -74.76
N THR A 188 -24.75 -36.56 -74.15
CA THR A 188 -26.18 -36.46 -74.48
C THR A 188 -26.97 -35.75 -73.36
N SER A 189 -28.07 -35.13 -73.79
CA SER A 189 -29.09 -34.41 -73.03
C SER A 189 -29.77 -35.26 -71.95
N GLY A 190 -30.14 -34.67 -70.80
CA GLY A 190 -31.24 -35.18 -69.99
C GLY A 190 -31.10 -35.13 -68.46
N LYS A 191 -31.98 -34.31 -67.85
CA LYS A 191 -32.59 -34.47 -66.51
C LYS A 191 -31.68 -34.38 -65.28
N GLY A 192 -31.48 -33.16 -64.80
CA GLY A 192 -31.08 -32.89 -63.41
C GLY A 192 -32.25 -33.09 -62.42
N LYS A 193 -32.01 -33.87 -61.36
CA LYS A 193 -32.75 -33.78 -60.09
C LYS A 193 -32.00 -32.81 -59.16
N PRO A 194 -32.67 -32.00 -58.33
CA PRO A 194 -32.03 -30.88 -57.65
C PRO A 194 -31.28 -31.31 -56.38
N SER A 195 -30.04 -30.85 -56.26
CA SER A 195 -29.31 -30.79 -54.99
C SER A 195 -29.86 -29.64 -54.14
N VAL A 196 -30.30 -29.96 -52.93
CA VAL A 196 -30.86 -29.05 -51.92
C VAL A 196 -29.77 -28.26 -51.20
N PHE A 197 -28.98 -27.43 -51.90
CA PHE A 197 -28.01 -26.55 -51.23
C PHE A 197 -27.80 -25.16 -51.83
N SER A 198 -28.60 -24.73 -52.82
CA SER A 198 -28.40 -23.42 -53.48
C SER A 198 -29.22 -22.24 -52.90
N LYS A 199 -29.69 -22.30 -51.65
CA LYS A 199 -30.68 -21.31 -51.13
C LYS A 199 -30.29 -20.47 -49.91
N LEU A 200 -29.00 -20.30 -49.57
CA LEU A 200 -28.65 -19.47 -48.40
C LEU A 200 -27.74 -18.27 -48.62
N LEU A 201 -27.44 -17.88 -49.86
CA LEU A 201 -26.58 -16.72 -50.13
C LEU A 201 -27.05 -15.92 -51.35
N ASN A 202 -28.24 -15.31 -51.29
CA ASN A 202 -28.51 -14.11 -52.08
C ASN A 202 -29.77 -13.39 -51.57
N ASN A 203 -29.61 -12.23 -50.92
CA ASN A 203 -30.67 -11.23 -50.92
C ASN A 203 -30.06 -9.82 -50.83
N SER A 204 -29.66 -9.31 -52.00
CA SER A 204 -29.61 -7.87 -52.26
C SER A 204 -30.87 -7.45 -53.02
N SER A 205 -31.45 -6.33 -52.56
CA SER A 205 -32.30 -5.38 -53.30
C SER A 205 -33.84 -5.50 -53.19
N THR A 206 -34.38 -4.64 -52.30
CA THR A 206 -35.48 -3.64 -52.49
C THR A 206 -36.72 -3.95 -53.34
N PRO A 207 -37.86 -3.34 -52.95
CA PRO A 207 -38.59 -2.51 -53.92
C PRO A 207 -38.99 -1.12 -53.42
N SER A 208 -39.15 -0.23 -54.40
CA SER A 208 -39.33 1.22 -54.42
C SER A 208 -40.76 1.72 -54.22
N HIS A 209 -40.88 3.07 -54.14
CA HIS A 209 -42.00 4.01 -54.45
C HIS A 209 -42.42 4.87 -53.23
N HIS A 210 -42.55 6.22 -53.23
CA HIS A 210 -42.59 7.28 -54.25
C HIS A 210 -42.33 8.70 -53.64
N LYS A 211 -41.63 9.58 -54.41
CA LYS A 211 -41.81 11.07 -54.62
C LYS A 211 -41.79 12.03 -53.40
N LYS A 212 -41.30 13.28 -53.40
CA LYS A 212 -40.66 14.25 -54.33
C LYS A 212 -40.24 15.46 -53.47
N SER A 213 -39.19 16.20 -53.84
CA SER A 213 -39.11 17.69 -53.90
C SER A 213 -37.73 18.23 -53.52
N TRP A 214 -37.40 19.36 -54.14
CA TRP A 214 -36.11 19.99 -54.36
C TRP A 214 -35.75 21.08 -53.34
N GLN A 215 -34.43 21.32 -53.23
CA GLN A 215 -33.72 22.59 -52.94
C GLN A 215 -33.55 23.12 -51.49
N ASN A 216 -32.26 23.22 -51.15
CA ASN A 216 -31.51 24.34 -50.55
C ASN A 216 -31.88 24.89 -49.15
N ASP A 217 -30.90 24.81 -48.23
CA ASP A 217 -30.29 25.90 -47.44
C ASP A 217 -29.96 25.52 -45.99
N GLY A 218 -28.77 25.94 -45.53
CA GLY A 218 -28.55 26.28 -44.11
C GLY A 218 -27.88 25.23 -43.21
N ASN A 219 -26.55 25.29 -43.15
CA ASN A 219 -25.72 25.32 -41.94
C ASN A 219 -26.26 24.73 -40.59
N VAL A 220 -25.63 23.61 -40.15
CA VAL A 220 -25.17 23.23 -38.77
C VAL A 220 -26.18 23.34 -37.59
N PRO A 221 -26.44 22.26 -36.79
CA PRO A 221 -25.53 21.90 -35.69
C PRO A 221 -25.35 20.41 -35.29
N MET A 222 -24.15 20.14 -34.78
CA MET A 222 -23.70 19.11 -33.82
C MET A 222 -24.45 17.77 -33.71
N SER A 223 -23.71 16.69 -33.97
CA SER A 223 -23.72 15.48 -33.12
C SER A 223 -22.38 14.74 -33.27
N LYS A 224 -21.51 14.82 -32.26
CA LYS A 224 -20.36 13.93 -32.12
C LYS A 224 -20.89 12.54 -31.75
N LYS A 225 -21.05 11.65 -32.74
CA LYS A 225 -21.11 10.22 -32.48
C LYS A 225 -19.69 9.73 -32.20
N SER A 226 -19.36 9.66 -30.93
CA SER A 226 -18.22 8.87 -30.45
C SER A 226 -18.46 7.42 -30.86
N GLN A 227 -17.66 6.92 -31.81
CA GLN A 227 -17.59 5.49 -32.09
C GLN A 227 -16.93 4.83 -30.88
N SER A 228 -17.73 4.22 -30.02
CA SER A 228 -17.25 3.33 -28.97
C SER A 228 -16.62 2.10 -29.62
N LEU A 229 -15.33 1.83 -29.35
CA LEU A 229 -14.70 0.57 -29.74
C LEU A 229 -15.39 -0.63 -29.05
N PRO A 230 -15.43 -1.82 -29.69
CA PRO A 230 -15.94 -3.05 -29.09
C PRO A 230 -15.19 -3.44 -27.80
N THR A 231 -15.93 -3.87 -26.77
CA THR A 231 -15.45 -4.27 -25.43
C THR A 231 -14.32 -5.30 -25.46
N THR A 232 -14.27 -6.18 -26.47
CA THR A 232 -13.23 -7.20 -26.63
C THR A 232 -11.85 -6.65 -26.95
N ILE A 233 -11.76 -5.56 -27.72
CA ILE A 233 -10.49 -4.91 -28.05
C ILE A 233 -9.94 -4.19 -26.83
N ARG A 234 -10.83 -3.54 -26.05
CA ARG A 234 -10.45 -2.86 -24.81
C ARG A 234 -9.88 -3.83 -23.76
N GLU A 235 -10.50 -5.00 -23.57
CA GLU A 235 -10.02 -6.00 -22.60
C GLU A 235 -8.74 -6.72 -23.05
N GLN A 236 -8.55 -6.92 -24.36
CA GLN A 236 -7.27 -7.42 -24.89
C GLN A 236 -6.16 -6.39 -24.74
N GLN A 237 -6.49 -5.10 -24.88
CA GLN A 237 -5.56 -4.01 -24.70
C GLN A 237 -5.22 -3.79 -23.22
N GLU A 238 -6.18 -3.87 -22.31
CA GLU A 238 -5.95 -3.81 -20.86
C GLU A 238 -5.07 -4.98 -20.38
N ARG A 239 -5.33 -6.21 -20.83
CA ARG A 239 -4.44 -7.35 -20.52
C ARG A 239 -3.05 -7.23 -21.14
N ALA A 240 -2.94 -6.74 -22.37
CA ALA A 240 -1.65 -6.52 -23.02
C ALA A 240 -0.85 -5.39 -22.34
N ILE A 241 -1.53 -4.40 -21.76
CA ILE A 241 -0.91 -3.35 -20.94
C ILE A 241 -0.42 -3.94 -19.62
N ASP A 242 -1.26 -4.71 -18.91
CA ASP A 242 -0.87 -5.37 -17.66
C ASP A 242 0.31 -6.35 -17.85
N GLU A 243 0.32 -7.08 -18.96
CA GLU A 243 1.37 -8.05 -19.30
C GLU A 243 2.67 -7.34 -19.74
N ALA A 244 2.56 -6.22 -20.46
CA ALA A 244 3.70 -5.36 -20.79
C ALA A 244 4.27 -4.61 -19.57
N GLU A 245 3.42 -4.18 -18.62
CA GLU A 245 3.85 -3.55 -17.37
C GLU A 245 4.54 -4.54 -16.42
N ASN A 246 4.25 -5.84 -16.54
CA ASN A 246 4.81 -6.88 -15.68
C ASN A 246 5.98 -7.66 -16.30
N THR A 247 6.46 -7.25 -17.48
CA THR A 247 7.64 -7.86 -18.11
C THR A 247 8.91 -7.16 -17.64
N GLU A 248 9.52 -7.64 -16.56
CA GLU A 248 10.81 -7.15 -16.06
C GLU A 248 11.97 -7.76 -16.85
N GLU A 249 12.56 -6.99 -17.76
CA GLU A 249 13.77 -7.34 -18.48
C GLU A 249 15.00 -6.63 -17.89
N ILE A 250 16.11 -7.36 -17.79
CA ILE A 250 17.37 -6.82 -17.28
C ILE A 250 18.11 -6.13 -18.42
N ASP A 251 18.31 -4.82 -18.29
CA ASP A 251 19.25 -4.08 -19.14
C ASP A 251 20.70 -4.54 -18.85
N PRO A 252 21.42 -5.07 -19.85
CA PRO A 252 22.76 -5.64 -19.64
C PRO A 252 23.86 -4.60 -19.39
N VAL A 253 23.61 -3.31 -19.66
CA VAL A 253 24.55 -2.22 -19.36
C VAL A 253 24.39 -1.82 -17.89
N PHE A 254 23.17 -1.51 -17.47
CA PHE A 254 22.90 -1.10 -16.08
C PHE A 254 23.17 -2.23 -15.09
N TYR A 255 22.83 -3.46 -15.44
CA TYR A 255 23.09 -4.60 -14.57
C TYR A 255 24.59 -4.85 -14.38
N ARG A 256 25.40 -4.69 -15.42
CA ARG A 256 26.86 -4.82 -15.32
C ARG A 256 27.46 -3.76 -14.40
N GLU A 257 27.08 -2.51 -14.59
CA GLU A 257 27.54 -1.41 -13.72
C GLU A 257 27.10 -1.62 -12.27
N PHE A 258 25.88 -2.12 -12.05
CA PHE A 258 25.37 -2.46 -10.72
C PHE A 258 26.17 -3.60 -10.05
N VAL A 259 26.48 -4.67 -10.79
CA VAL A 259 27.31 -5.78 -10.30
C VAL A 259 28.71 -5.29 -9.95
N GLU A 260 29.33 -4.48 -10.81
CA GLU A 260 30.66 -3.89 -10.55
C GLU A 260 30.66 -3.02 -9.29
N TRP A 261 29.64 -2.16 -9.12
CA TRP A 261 29.48 -1.34 -7.92
C TRP A 261 29.32 -2.18 -6.65
N ARG A 262 28.50 -3.24 -6.72
CA ARG A 262 28.27 -4.16 -5.61
C ARG A 262 29.54 -4.93 -5.24
N ASP A 263 30.24 -5.48 -6.23
CA ASP A 263 31.46 -6.27 -6.05
C ASP A 263 32.63 -5.39 -5.54
N ALA A 264 32.61 -4.09 -5.83
CA ALA A 264 33.52 -3.09 -5.25
C ALA A 264 33.18 -2.71 -3.79
N GLY A 265 32.19 -3.33 -3.16
CA GLY A 265 31.83 -3.12 -1.76
C GLY A 265 30.86 -1.95 -1.52
N HIS A 266 30.01 -1.63 -2.49
CA HIS A 266 28.97 -0.59 -2.40
C HIS A 266 29.53 0.82 -2.08
N PRO A 267 30.56 1.31 -2.78
CA PRO A 267 31.10 2.63 -2.52
C PRO A 267 30.02 3.71 -2.74
N LEU A 268 29.84 4.59 -1.75
CA LEU A 268 28.89 5.71 -1.77
C LEU A 268 29.59 7.07 -1.92
N SER A 269 30.69 7.12 -2.70
CA SER A 269 31.38 8.37 -3.03
C SER A 269 30.69 9.08 -4.19
N TRP A 270 30.22 10.32 -3.98
CA TRP A 270 29.50 11.08 -5.00
C TRP A 270 30.45 12.03 -5.75
N PRO A 271 30.23 12.29 -7.05
CA PRO A 271 31.12 13.14 -7.84
C PRO A 271 31.36 14.53 -7.24
N SER A 272 30.35 15.11 -6.59
CA SER A 272 30.42 16.44 -5.97
C SER A 272 31.32 16.51 -4.73
N ASP A 273 31.67 15.37 -4.13
CA ASP A 273 32.47 15.30 -2.90
C ASP A 273 33.97 15.50 -3.19
N SER A 274 34.37 15.45 -4.46
CA SER A 274 35.76 15.52 -4.94
C SER A 274 36.27 16.95 -5.21
N SER A 275 35.96 17.89 -4.32
CA SER A 275 36.46 19.28 -4.42
C SER A 275 37.94 19.45 -4.00
N SER A 276 38.73 18.38 -3.91
CA SER A 276 40.15 18.47 -3.52
C SER A 276 41.08 17.84 -4.55
N THR A 277 41.70 18.71 -5.34
CA THR A 277 43.05 18.60 -5.94
C THR A 277 43.46 17.27 -6.61
N PRO A 278 43.81 17.28 -7.92
CA PRO A 278 44.47 16.14 -8.54
C PRO A 278 45.88 16.01 -7.95
N THR A 279 46.03 15.17 -6.94
CA THR A 279 47.35 14.86 -6.40
C THR A 279 48.05 13.97 -7.40
N THR A 280 49.14 14.49 -7.97
CA THR A 280 50.08 13.76 -8.84
C THR A 280 50.65 12.56 -8.08
N SER A 281 49.97 11.43 -8.14
CA SER A 281 50.54 10.14 -7.82
C SER A 281 50.00 9.15 -8.83
N ASN A 282 50.92 8.50 -9.54
CA ASN A 282 50.68 7.46 -10.53
C ASN A 282 50.20 6.16 -9.86
N ALA A 283 49.13 6.24 -9.07
CA ALA A 283 48.30 5.10 -8.72
C ALA A 283 47.20 5.00 -9.78
N PRO A 284 46.87 3.81 -10.29
CA PRO A 284 45.75 3.66 -11.22
C PRO A 284 44.52 4.23 -10.52
N SER A 285 43.98 5.31 -11.10
CA SER A 285 42.91 6.11 -10.50
C SER A 285 41.74 5.21 -10.12
N GLN A 286 41.61 5.02 -8.81
CA GLN A 286 40.42 4.62 -8.08
C GLN A 286 39.14 4.86 -8.87
N ASN A 287 38.52 3.76 -9.30
CA ASN A 287 37.11 3.50 -9.12
C ASN A 287 36.18 4.70 -9.34
N ASN A 288 36.11 5.23 -10.57
CA ASN A 288 34.94 5.98 -10.98
C ASN A 288 33.77 5.00 -10.94
N ASN A 289 32.93 5.11 -9.91
CA ASN A 289 31.72 4.30 -9.76
C ASN A 289 30.75 4.66 -10.89
N ASN A 290 30.93 4.05 -12.07
CA ASN A 290 30.14 4.34 -13.27
C ASN A 290 28.64 4.30 -12.98
N PHE A 291 28.21 3.32 -12.17
CA PHE A 291 26.85 3.19 -11.68
C PHE A 291 26.33 4.44 -10.95
N ILE A 292 27.03 4.89 -9.90
CA ILE A 292 26.63 6.05 -9.08
C ILE A 292 26.72 7.34 -9.90
N CYS A 293 27.80 7.54 -10.66
CA CYS A 293 27.98 8.70 -11.54
C CYS A 293 26.87 8.80 -12.58
N ARG A 294 26.45 7.67 -13.16
CA ARG A 294 25.35 7.63 -14.11
C ARG A 294 24.05 8.05 -13.44
N ILE A 295 23.69 7.46 -12.30
CA ILE A 295 22.43 7.77 -11.61
C ILE A 295 22.40 9.23 -11.15
N GLN A 296 23.54 9.74 -10.69
CA GLN A 296 23.67 11.15 -10.32
C GLN A 296 23.32 12.06 -11.51
N ARG A 297 23.91 11.81 -12.68
CA ARG A 297 23.73 12.64 -13.88
C ARG A 297 22.35 12.47 -14.53
N GLU A 298 21.84 11.26 -14.60
CA GLU A 298 20.62 10.93 -15.37
C GLU A 298 19.34 11.15 -14.54
N GLU A 299 19.39 10.93 -13.21
CA GLU A 299 18.21 11.03 -12.35
C GLU A 299 18.34 12.07 -11.23
N VAL A 300 19.39 12.03 -10.40
CA VAL A 300 19.47 12.87 -9.19
C VAL A 300 19.59 14.36 -9.55
N ASP A 301 20.55 14.74 -10.39
CA ASP A 301 20.77 16.15 -10.78
C ASP A 301 19.53 16.74 -11.46
N PRO A 302 18.91 16.07 -12.46
CA PRO A 302 17.68 16.58 -13.05
C PRO A 302 16.49 16.58 -12.07
N CYS A 303 16.41 15.62 -11.14
CA CYS A 303 15.35 15.59 -10.13
C CYS A 303 15.54 16.68 -9.06
N MET A 304 16.76 17.12 -8.77
CA MET A 304 17.05 18.20 -7.82
C MET A 304 17.28 19.57 -8.46
N SER A 305 17.09 19.70 -9.78
CA SER A 305 17.16 20.99 -10.48
C SER A 305 15.96 21.87 -10.13
N PHE A 306 16.19 22.90 -9.31
CA PHE A 306 15.21 23.90 -8.89
C PHE A 306 15.71 25.32 -9.20
N ASP A 307 14.79 26.28 -9.22
CA ASP A 307 15.13 27.70 -9.48
C ASP A 307 16.01 28.27 -8.36
N ASN A 308 15.73 27.90 -7.11
CA ASN A 308 16.60 28.18 -5.97
C ASN A 308 17.70 27.13 -5.86
N THR A 309 18.80 27.37 -6.58
CA THR A 309 19.93 26.44 -6.68
C THR A 309 20.71 26.31 -5.37
N GLU A 310 20.78 27.36 -4.56
CA GLU A 310 21.46 27.35 -3.26
C GLU A 310 20.76 26.41 -2.28
N LEU A 311 19.44 26.60 -2.10
CA LEU A 311 18.64 25.72 -1.25
C LEU A 311 18.64 24.28 -1.78
N ALA A 312 18.53 24.07 -3.10
CA ALA A 312 18.60 22.74 -3.69
C ALA A 312 19.94 22.04 -3.41
N THR A 313 21.06 22.78 -3.48
CA THR A 313 22.41 22.27 -3.18
C THR A 313 22.56 21.93 -1.70
N SER A 314 22.01 22.76 -0.81
CA SER A 314 21.98 22.49 0.63
C SER A 314 21.17 21.21 0.93
N LEU A 315 19.97 21.07 0.34
CA LEU A 315 19.12 19.91 0.53
C LEU A 315 19.75 18.62 0.00
N ILE A 316 20.39 18.61 -1.19
CA ILE A 316 21.07 17.38 -1.67
C ILE A 316 22.24 16.98 -0.77
N THR A 317 22.96 17.96 -0.20
CA THR A 317 24.02 17.71 0.78
C THR A 317 23.43 17.08 2.05
N ALA A 318 22.31 17.62 2.54
CA ALA A 318 21.59 17.07 3.69
C ALA A 318 21.01 15.67 3.44
N ILE A 319 20.52 15.38 2.23
CA ILE A 319 20.07 14.03 1.84
C ILE A 319 21.23 13.04 1.92
N ARG A 320 22.41 13.40 1.39
CA ARG A 320 23.63 12.57 1.46
C ARG A 320 24.10 12.38 2.90
N GLY A 321 24.02 13.44 3.72
CA GLY A 321 24.32 13.42 5.15
C GLY A 321 23.25 12.76 6.03
N ASN A 322 22.09 12.39 5.46
CA ASN A 322 20.93 11.87 6.19
C ASN A 322 20.47 12.76 7.35
N CYS A 323 20.40 14.08 7.12
CA CYS A 323 19.99 15.06 8.12
C CYS A 323 18.91 16.03 7.63
N ILE A 324 18.36 15.80 6.43
CA ILE A 324 17.22 16.57 5.92
C ILE A 324 15.96 16.23 6.71
N GLU A 325 15.19 17.25 7.06
CA GLU A 325 13.89 17.08 7.70
C GLU A 325 12.76 17.62 6.81
N ILE A 326 11.64 16.89 6.75
CA ILE A 326 10.46 17.29 5.97
C ILE A 326 9.18 17.02 6.76
N GLU A 327 8.40 18.08 7.00
CA GLU A 327 7.19 17.99 7.80
C GLU A 327 5.95 18.52 7.06
N PRO A 328 4.77 17.93 7.31
CA PRO A 328 3.51 18.53 6.90
C PRO A 328 3.23 19.80 7.72
N VAL A 329 2.62 20.78 7.07
CA VAL A 329 2.23 22.05 7.67
C VAL A 329 0.74 22.01 7.96
N ASN A 330 0.38 22.04 9.25
CA ASN A 330 -1.02 22.10 9.69
C ASN A 330 -1.47 23.56 9.82
N GLU A 331 -2.02 24.11 8.74
CA GLU A 331 -2.64 25.43 8.73
C GLU A 331 -4.17 25.31 8.71
N GLU A 332 -4.86 26.05 9.58
CA GLU A 332 -6.34 26.11 9.59
C GLU A 332 -6.91 26.61 8.25
N LYS A 333 -6.16 27.50 7.57
CA LYS A 333 -6.52 28.06 6.27
C LYS A 333 -5.31 28.03 5.33
N PRO A 334 -5.26 27.06 4.40
CA PRO A 334 -4.18 26.99 3.42
C PRO A 334 -4.08 28.29 2.63
N SER A 335 -2.89 28.88 2.61
CA SER A 335 -2.61 30.10 1.84
C SER A 335 -1.66 29.82 0.68
N VAL A 336 -1.88 30.52 -0.42
CA VAL A 336 -0.98 30.48 -1.57
C VAL A 336 0.28 31.26 -1.21
N ARG A 337 1.44 30.64 -1.36
CA ARG A 337 2.77 31.26 -1.19
C ARG A 337 3.72 30.83 -2.30
N ASN A 338 4.82 31.55 -2.45
CA ASN A 338 5.87 31.10 -3.36
C ASN A 338 6.56 29.88 -2.76
N CYS A 339 6.60 28.79 -3.52
CA CYS A 339 7.41 27.63 -3.15
C CYS A 339 8.89 28.03 -3.08
N ALA A 340 9.56 27.76 -1.97
CA ALA A 340 10.95 28.20 -1.74
C ALA A 340 11.95 27.64 -2.76
N LEU A 341 11.63 26.50 -3.37
CA LEU A 341 12.48 25.85 -4.38
C LEU A 341 12.18 26.30 -5.81
N THR A 342 10.90 26.37 -6.18
CA THR A 342 10.51 26.68 -7.57
C THR A 342 10.15 28.14 -7.80
N ALA A 343 10.11 28.98 -6.76
CA ALA A 343 9.67 30.38 -6.82
C ALA A 343 8.26 30.62 -7.43
N VAL A 344 7.44 29.56 -7.59
CA VAL A 344 6.09 29.64 -8.17
C VAL A 344 5.02 29.72 -7.07
N PRO A 345 4.00 30.59 -7.21
CA PRO A 345 2.85 30.62 -6.30
C PRO A 345 2.07 29.30 -6.31
N ARG A 346 2.02 28.62 -5.15
CA ARG A 346 1.34 27.34 -4.92
C ARG A 346 0.86 27.22 -3.47
N PHE A 347 -0.03 26.26 -3.21
CA PHE A 347 -0.20 25.75 -1.86
C PHE A 347 1.06 24.94 -1.49
N CYS A 348 1.63 25.25 -0.33
CA CYS A 348 2.85 24.61 0.16
C CYS A 348 2.53 23.92 1.50
N PRO A 349 1.92 22.73 1.46
CA PRO A 349 1.51 22.00 2.67
C PRO A 349 2.68 21.31 3.38
N PHE A 350 3.92 21.54 2.94
CA PHE A 350 5.12 20.95 3.51
C PHE A 350 6.17 22.02 3.77
N ARG A 351 7.04 21.76 4.74
CA ARG A 351 8.26 22.53 5.00
C ARG A 351 9.46 21.60 5.06
N ALA A 352 10.62 22.08 4.64
CA ALA A 352 11.87 21.33 4.69
C ALA A 352 13.02 22.21 5.20
N ARG A 353 14.00 21.57 5.84
CA ARG A 353 15.27 22.20 6.26
C ARG A 353 16.42 21.21 6.10
N ALA A 354 17.63 21.72 5.82
CA ALA A 354 18.82 20.90 5.57
C ALA A 354 19.57 20.52 6.86
N SER A 355 19.44 21.35 7.89
CA SER A 355 20.01 21.13 9.23
C SER A 355 18.99 21.51 10.31
N PRO A 356 19.07 20.96 11.53
CA PRO A 356 18.23 21.37 12.66
C PRO A 356 18.32 22.87 13.02
N ASP A 357 19.44 23.52 12.69
CA ASP A 357 19.68 24.94 12.94
C ASP A 357 19.22 25.84 11.77
N ASP A 358 18.84 25.27 10.63
CA ASP A 358 18.41 26.04 9.45
C ASP A 358 16.95 26.50 9.58
N GLU A 359 16.62 27.56 8.85
CA GLU A 359 15.25 28.05 8.71
C GLU A 359 14.37 27.04 7.94
N TRP A 360 13.10 26.95 8.32
CA TRP A 360 12.11 26.16 7.60
C TRP A 360 11.71 26.82 6.27
N HIS A 361 11.82 26.07 5.19
CA HIS A 361 11.42 26.52 3.86
C HIS A 361 10.13 25.83 3.40
N PHE A 362 9.09 26.61 3.09
CA PHE A 362 7.84 26.07 2.57
C PHE A 362 7.99 25.57 1.14
N ILE A 363 7.56 24.33 0.90
CA ILE A 363 7.70 23.66 -0.39
C ILE A 363 6.36 23.11 -0.89
N SER A 364 6.19 23.11 -2.21
CA SER A 364 5.02 22.53 -2.87
C SER A 364 5.07 21.00 -2.83
N VAL A 365 3.90 20.36 -3.05
CA VAL A 365 3.79 18.90 -3.20
C VAL A 365 4.75 18.38 -4.29
N LEU A 366 4.86 19.10 -5.42
CA LEU A 366 5.76 18.74 -6.50
C LEU A 366 7.23 18.73 -6.06
N SER A 367 7.65 19.73 -5.29
CA SER A 367 9.03 19.81 -4.79
C SER A 367 9.28 18.73 -3.74
N ARG A 368 8.33 18.51 -2.82
CA ARG A 368 8.39 17.44 -1.82
C ARG A 368 8.53 16.07 -2.48
N ASN A 369 7.77 15.78 -3.54
CA ASN A 369 7.83 14.49 -4.23
C ASN A 369 9.19 14.26 -4.90
N ARG A 370 9.77 15.28 -5.54
CA ARG A 370 11.13 15.20 -6.12
C ARG A 370 12.17 14.90 -5.04
N ILE A 371 12.13 15.63 -3.92
CA ILE A 371 13.03 15.40 -2.78
C ILE A 371 12.85 13.99 -2.22
N ALA A 372 11.61 13.57 -1.95
CA ALA A 372 11.31 12.26 -1.38
C ALA A 372 11.82 11.11 -2.26
N ALA A 373 11.66 11.19 -3.59
CA ALA A 373 12.18 10.16 -4.49
C ALA A 373 13.72 10.03 -4.42
N VAL A 374 14.42 11.15 -4.25
CA VAL A 374 15.89 11.17 -4.07
C VAL A 374 16.27 10.65 -2.67
N CYS A 375 15.54 11.05 -1.62
CA CYS A 375 15.72 10.52 -0.26
C CYS A 375 15.57 8.99 -0.22
N ASP A 376 14.51 8.45 -0.83
CA ASP A 376 14.23 7.01 -0.88
C ASP A 376 15.40 6.26 -1.54
N PHE A 377 15.92 6.80 -2.64
CA PHE A 377 17.08 6.24 -3.34
C PHE A 377 18.35 6.22 -2.48
N HIS A 378 18.73 7.36 -1.90
CA HIS A 378 19.93 7.45 -1.05
C HIS A 378 19.79 6.60 0.22
N THR A 379 18.59 6.50 0.78
CA THR A 379 18.30 5.67 1.96
C THR A 379 18.43 4.19 1.63
N TYR A 380 17.86 3.75 0.52
CA TYR A 380 17.98 2.38 0.07
C TYR A 380 19.44 1.98 -0.17
N LEU A 381 20.22 2.81 -0.88
CA LEU A 381 21.63 2.52 -1.11
C LEU A 381 22.44 2.41 0.18
N ARG A 382 22.13 3.23 1.20
CA ARG A 382 22.75 3.10 2.53
C ARG A 382 22.39 1.77 3.20
N TYR A 383 21.14 1.33 3.10
CA TYR A 383 20.75 0.03 3.64
C TYR A 383 21.44 -1.14 2.93
N VAL A 384 21.65 -1.03 1.61
CA VAL A 384 22.43 -2.00 0.85
C VAL A 384 23.89 -1.99 1.30
N SER A 385 24.53 -0.81 1.40
CA SER A 385 25.94 -0.70 1.82
C SER A 385 26.18 -1.16 3.26
N LEU A 386 25.19 -1.00 4.14
CA LEU A 386 25.25 -1.46 5.53
C LEU A 386 24.93 -2.97 5.67
N GLY A 387 24.56 -3.66 4.60
CA GLY A 387 24.18 -5.08 4.63
C GLY A 387 22.85 -5.36 5.33
N ILE A 388 21.98 -4.34 5.48
CA ILE A 388 20.65 -4.48 6.07
C ILE A 388 19.70 -5.19 5.09
N VAL A 389 19.87 -4.94 3.79
CA VAL A 389 19.09 -5.59 2.73
C VAL A 389 19.63 -7.00 2.48
N ARG A 390 18.78 -8.02 2.69
CA ARG A 390 19.12 -9.45 2.55
C ARG A 390 18.55 -10.11 1.28
N SER A 391 18.05 -9.31 0.33
CA SER A 391 17.46 -9.81 -0.91
C SER A 391 18.51 -10.29 -1.92
N GLY A 392 18.10 -11.07 -2.93
CA GLY A 392 19.01 -11.56 -3.96
C GLY A 392 19.49 -10.44 -4.88
N ILE A 393 20.60 -10.65 -5.60
CA ILE A 393 21.18 -9.65 -6.52
C ILE A 393 20.16 -9.08 -7.51
N ARG A 394 19.30 -9.94 -8.04
CA ARG A 394 18.25 -9.57 -8.99
C ARG A 394 17.21 -8.66 -8.34
N ASP A 395 16.78 -8.98 -7.14
CA ASP A 395 15.77 -8.21 -6.41
C ASP A 395 16.33 -6.83 -6.04
N THR A 396 17.56 -6.79 -5.51
CA THR A 396 18.25 -5.53 -5.19
C THR A 396 18.43 -4.67 -6.45
N TYR A 397 18.75 -5.28 -7.59
CA TYR A 397 18.83 -4.56 -8.86
C TYR A 397 17.47 -3.92 -9.23
N PHE A 398 16.39 -4.70 -9.25
CA PHE A 398 15.06 -4.17 -9.60
C PHE A 398 14.51 -3.18 -8.56
N ASP A 399 14.90 -3.30 -7.29
CA ASP A 399 14.65 -2.28 -6.29
C ASP A 399 15.30 -0.95 -6.66
N VAL A 400 16.57 -0.96 -7.10
CA VAL A 400 17.24 0.25 -7.57
C VAL A 400 16.60 0.77 -8.86
N ILE A 401 16.24 -0.10 -9.81
CA ILE A 401 15.54 0.33 -11.05
C ILE A 401 14.19 0.99 -10.73
N ALA A 402 13.44 0.46 -9.78
CA ALA A 402 12.19 1.06 -9.33
C ALA A 402 12.41 2.45 -8.69
N LEU A 403 13.47 2.63 -7.91
CA LEU A 403 13.83 3.92 -7.33
C LEU A 403 14.28 4.94 -8.39
N ARG A 404 15.05 4.50 -9.40
CA ARG A 404 15.38 5.33 -10.57
C ARG A 404 14.13 5.75 -11.33
N LYS A 405 13.18 4.82 -11.56
CA LYS A 405 11.87 5.11 -12.15
C LYS A 405 11.13 6.18 -11.36
N ASN A 406 11.10 6.06 -10.03
CA ASN A 406 10.43 7.03 -9.15
C ASN A 406 11.02 8.44 -9.28
N MET A 407 12.36 8.57 -9.32
CA MET A 407 13.01 9.87 -9.56
C MET A 407 12.66 10.44 -10.95
N ALA A 408 12.66 9.60 -11.98
CA ALA A 408 12.30 10.02 -13.34
C ALA A 408 10.84 10.50 -13.44
N LEU A 409 9.90 9.82 -12.79
CA LEU A 409 8.50 10.22 -12.71
C LEU A 409 8.31 11.51 -11.91
N ALA A 410 8.94 11.61 -10.74
CA ALA A 410 8.86 12.79 -9.88
C ALA A 410 9.38 14.06 -10.59
N ARG A 411 10.47 13.94 -11.35
CA ARG A 411 11.01 15.01 -12.19
C ARG A 411 9.98 15.56 -13.20
N LEU A 412 9.15 14.69 -13.76
CA LEU A 412 8.10 15.04 -14.71
C LEU A 412 6.80 15.51 -14.03
N GLY A 413 6.77 15.59 -12.71
CA GLY A 413 5.58 15.95 -11.93
C GLY A 413 4.53 14.85 -11.86
N LEU A 414 4.92 13.60 -12.14
CA LEU A 414 4.05 12.43 -12.06
C LEU A 414 4.15 11.76 -10.68
N GLY A 415 3.07 11.11 -10.27
CA GLY A 415 3.06 10.28 -9.07
C GLY A 415 4.01 9.09 -9.21
N PHE A 416 4.63 8.71 -8.10
CA PHE A 416 5.44 7.50 -7.99
C PHE A 416 4.97 6.69 -6.78
N ILE A 417 5.32 5.40 -6.74
CA ILE A 417 4.95 4.50 -5.64
C ILE A 417 6.15 4.45 -4.68
N PRO A 418 6.07 5.07 -3.48
CA PRO A 418 7.11 4.92 -2.47
C PRO A 418 7.13 3.46 -2.02
N LYS A 419 8.30 2.83 -1.95
CA LYS A 419 8.42 1.45 -1.43
C LYS A 419 8.23 1.35 0.09
N THR A 420 8.13 2.48 0.80
CA THR A 420 7.83 2.51 2.23
C THR A 420 6.37 2.91 2.46
N THR A 421 5.52 1.89 2.59
CA THR A 421 4.30 1.98 3.37
C THR A 421 4.71 2.06 4.84
N ASP A 422 4.95 3.28 5.33
CA ASP A 422 4.54 3.75 6.65
C ASP A 422 5.18 5.11 6.89
N GLN A 423 4.38 5.98 7.49
CA GLN A 423 4.74 7.32 7.92
C GLN A 423 6.09 7.29 8.62
N ARG A 424 7.13 7.80 7.95
CA ARG A 424 8.36 8.18 8.61
C ARG A 424 8.56 9.66 8.38
N ASN A 425 8.54 10.37 9.50
CA ASN A 425 9.26 11.62 9.69
C ASN A 425 10.62 11.45 9.00
N CYS A 426 10.80 12.23 7.93
CA CYS A 426 12.13 12.55 7.44
C CYS A 426 12.70 13.55 8.43
#